data_AF-A0ABD4W0P7-F1
#
_entry.id   AF-A0ABD4W0P7-F1
#
_cell.length_a   1.000
_cell.length_b   1.000
_cell.length_c   1.000
_cell.angle_alpha   90.00
_cell.angle_beta   90.00
_cell.angle_gamma   90.00
#
_symmetry.space_group_name_H-M   'P 1'
#
loop_
_entity.id
_entity.type
_entity.pdbx_description
1 polymer ?
#
loop_
_entity_poly.entity_id
_entity_poly.type
_entity_poly.pdbx_seq_one_letter_code
_entity_poly.pdbx_strand_id
1 'polypeptide(L)'
;MDDLHLEGSFGLVYNASVFAKEHLGYLLSFDKLVDTSPESGMVFCPLTPKLETNLYLVWKKYQTFSPIAERFLKQIKKSFG
;
A
#
# COMPACT_ATOMS: atom_id res chain seq x y z
N MET A 1 13.82 -17.10 -9.33
CA MET A 1 13.30 -16.65 -8.02
C MET A 1 14.09 -17.26 -6.88
N ASP A 2 14.86 -18.33 -7.12
CA ASP A 2 15.66 -19.02 -6.11
C ASP A 2 16.85 -18.20 -5.56
N ASP A 3 17.12 -17.02 -6.12
CA ASP A 3 18.21 -16.12 -5.73
C ASP A 3 17.75 -14.86 -4.95
N LEU A 4 16.46 -14.77 -4.59
CA LEU A 4 15.96 -13.65 -3.77
C LEU A 4 16.10 -13.99 -2.28
N HIS A 5 16.94 -13.22 -1.59
CA HIS A 5 17.12 -13.33 -0.14
C HIS A 5 16.36 -12.21 0.58
N LEU A 6 15.84 -12.53 1.77
CA LEU A 6 15.23 -11.54 2.64
C LEU A 6 16.33 -10.74 3.34
N GLU A 7 16.65 -9.57 2.80
CA GLU A 7 17.64 -8.66 3.40
C GLU A 7 17.11 -7.91 4.64
N GLY A 8 15.79 -7.74 4.77
CA GLY A 8 15.22 -7.04 5.91
C GLY A 8 13.72 -6.79 5.82
N SER A 9 13.18 -6.13 6.84
CA SER A 9 11.77 -5.74 6.92
C SER A 9 11.64 -4.34 7.50
N PHE A 10 10.69 -3.57 6.96
CA PHE A 10 10.47 -2.19 7.33
C PHE A 10 9.03 -1.98 7.77
N GLY A 11 8.82 -1.24 8.85
CA GLY A 11 7.46 -0.89 9.31
C GLY A 11 6.77 0.16 8.43
N LEU A 12 7.56 0.97 7.71
CA LEU A 12 7.06 2.01 6.80
C LEU A 12 7.66 1.81 5.42
N VAL A 13 6.80 1.63 4.43
CA VAL A 13 7.16 1.42 3.02
C VAL A 13 8.02 2.54 2.44
N TYR A 14 7.80 3.79 2.87
CA TYR A 14 8.60 4.93 2.42
C TYR A 14 10.09 4.75 2.73
N ASN A 15 10.42 4.30 3.95
CA ASN A 15 11.81 4.09 4.35
C ASN A 15 12.45 2.96 3.55
N ALA A 16 11.69 1.90 3.26
CA ALA A 16 12.14 0.80 2.41
C ALA A 16 12.35 1.25 0.96
N SER A 17 11.58 2.23 0.49
CA SER A 17 11.72 2.76 -0.87
C SER A 17 13.04 3.50 -1.08
N VAL A 18 13.57 4.17 -0.05
CA VAL A 18 14.90 4.79 -0.13
C VAL A 18 15.97 3.72 -0.36
N PHE A 19 15.90 2.58 0.34
CA PHE A 19 16.81 1.45 0.13
C PHE A 19 16.75 0.91 -1.32
N ALA A 20 15.55 0.75 -1.87
CA ALA A 20 15.37 0.32 -3.26
C ALA A 20 15.85 1.38 -4.28
N LYS A 21 15.63 2.67 -4.01
CA LYS A 21 16.11 3.78 -4.85
C LYS A 21 17.63 3.85 -4.93
N GLU A 22 18.32 3.55 -3.83
CA GLU A 22 19.79 3.47 -3.78
C GLU A 22 20.34 2.16 -4.37
N HIS A 23 19.51 1.40 -5.09
CA HIS A 23 19.88 0.15 -5.76
C HIS A 23 20.39 -0.95 -4.82
N LEU A 24 19.98 -0.93 -3.55
CA LEU A 24 20.41 -1.90 -2.54
C LEU A 24 19.54 -3.18 -2.52
N GLY A 25 18.42 -3.20 -3.25
CA GLY A 25 17.58 -4.38 -3.39
C GLY A 25 16.19 -4.08 -3.95
N TYR A 26 15.29 -5.06 -3.84
CA TYR A 26 13.90 -4.96 -4.29
C TYR A 26 12.95 -4.74 -3.11
N LEU A 27 11.91 -3.94 -3.33
CA LEU A 27 10.86 -3.70 -2.36
C LEU A 27 9.58 -4.47 -2.72
N LEU A 28 9.20 -5.42 -1.87
CA LEU A 28 7.88 -6.06 -1.94
C LEU A 28 6.87 -5.22 -1.13
N SER A 29 5.88 -4.62 -1.81
CA SER A 29 4.84 -3.81 -1.17
C SER A 29 3.55 -3.74 -1.99
N PHE A 30 2.53 -3.07 -1.47
CA PHE A 30 1.32 -2.76 -2.24
C PHE A 30 1.57 -1.65 -3.27
N ASP A 31 0.82 -1.72 -4.36
CA ASP A 31 0.79 -0.68 -5.37
C ASP A 31 0.35 0.68 -4.77
N LYS A 32 0.83 1.78 -5.36
CA LYS A 32 0.49 3.17 -5.02
C LYS A 32 0.86 3.64 -3.61
N LEU A 33 1.65 2.88 -2.86
CA LEU A 33 2.13 3.33 -1.55
C LEU A 33 3.38 4.23 -1.61
N VAL A 34 4.11 4.18 -2.71
CA VAL A 34 5.30 5.00 -2.97
C VAL A 34 5.27 5.50 -4.40
N ASP A 35 5.97 6.60 -4.63
CA ASP A 35 6.05 7.21 -5.95
C ASP A 35 6.82 6.32 -6.93
N THR A 36 6.10 5.78 -7.91
CA THR A 36 6.62 4.96 -9.02
C THR A 36 6.28 5.60 -10.37
N SER A 37 6.11 6.94 -10.37
CA SER A 37 6.02 7.71 -11.60
C SER A 37 7.31 7.60 -12.43
N PRO A 38 7.25 7.85 -13.75
CA PRO A 38 8.44 7.80 -14.61
C PRO A 38 9.60 8.68 -14.11
N GLU A 39 9.29 9.78 -13.41
CA GLU A 39 10.26 10.72 -12.84
C GLU A 39 10.90 10.23 -11.53
N SER A 40 10.34 9.20 -10.89
CA SER A 40 10.75 8.78 -9.55
C SER A 40 11.99 7.87 -9.52
N GLY A 41 12.39 7.35 -10.68
CA GLY A 41 13.47 6.37 -10.82
C GLY A 41 13.11 4.97 -10.34
N MET A 42 11.83 4.69 -10.05
CA MET A 42 11.33 3.38 -9.65
C MET A 42 10.15 2.95 -10.50
N VAL A 43 10.00 1.63 -10.69
CA VAL A 43 8.86 1.02 -11.38
C VAL A 43 8.19 0.00 -10.48
N PHE A 44 6.85 0.01 -10.43
CA PHE A 44 6.09 -1.05 -9.79
C PHE A 44 5.99 -2.25 -10.73
N CYS A 45 6.57 -3.38 -10.33
CA CYS A 45 6.46 -4.64 -11.07
C CYS A 45 5.41 -5.53 -10.41
N PRO A 46 4.24 -5.77 -11.04
CA PRO A 46 3.22 -6.63 -10.46
C PRO A 46 3.68 -8.09 -10.44
N LEU A 47 3.35 -8.81 -9.36
CA LEU A 47 3.64 -10.23 -9.25
C LEU A 47 2.79 -11.05 -10.21
N THR A 48 3.39 -12.13 -10.72
CA THR A 48 2.68 -13.19 -11.46
C THR A 48 2.96 -14.53 -10.77
N PRO A 49 1.94 -15.21 -10.22
CA PRO A 49 0.53 -14.82 -10.18
C PRO A 49 0.27 -13.60 -9.29
N LYS A 50 -0.85 -12.92 -9.54
CA LYS A 50 -1.25 -11.72 -8.80
C LYS A 50 -1.52 -12.08 -7.33
N LEU A 51 -0.94 -11.32 -6.42
CA LEU A 51 -1.18 -11.41 -4.99
C LEU A 51 -1.88 -10.15 -4.51
N GLU A 52 -3.08 -10.29 -3.95
CA GLU A 52 -3.93 -9.16 -3.53
C GLU A 52 -4.48 -9.38 -2.13
N THR A 53 -4.87 -8.28 -1.49
CA THR A 53 -5.62 -8.31 -0.22
C THR A 53 -6.80 -7.35 -0.31
N ASN A 54 -7.84 -7.64 0.46
CA ASN A 54 -8.99 -6.75 0.59
C ASN A 54 -8.67 -5.64 1.59
N LEU A 55 -9.00 -4.39 1.23
CA LEU A 55 -8.92 -3.25 2.13
C LEU A 55 -10.28 -3.07 2.83
N TYR A 56 -10.26 -2.94 4.15
CA TYR A 56 -11.47 -2.76 4.96
C TYR A 56 -11.41 -1.48 5.78
N LEU A 57 -12.50 -0.72 5.80
CA LEU A 57 -12.73 0.28 6.84
C LEU A 57 -13.37 -0.41 8.05
N VAL A 58 -12.78 -0.23 9.23
CA VAL A 58 -13.23 -0.90 10.47
C VAL A 58 -13.58 0.12 11.57
N TRP A 59 -14.59 -0.20 12.36
CA TRP A 59 -15.03 0.58 13.52
C TRP A 59 -15.63 -0.35 14.60
N LYS A 60 -15.84 0.17 15.81
CA LYS A 60 -16.46 -0.59 16.90
C LYS A 60 -17.90 -0.96 16.53
N LYS A 61 -18.35 -2.16 16.90
CA LYS A 61 -19.70 -2.67 16.58
C LYS A 61 -20.85 -1.69 16.88
N TYR A 62 -20.72 -0.91 17.95
CA TYR A 62 -21.71 0.07 18.41
C TYR A 62 -21.20 1.51 18.29
N GLN A 63 -20.42 1.82 17.25
CA GLN A 63 -19.92 3.17 17.00
C GLN A 63 -21.05 4.11 16.58
N THR A 64 -21.32 5.13 17.38
CA THR A 64 -22.13 6.29 16.94
C THR A 64 -21.24 7.20 16.09
N PHE A 65 -21.67 7.50 14.87
CA PHE A 65 -20.96 8.43 13.98
C PHE A 65 -21.47 9.86 14.20
N SER A 66 -20.56 10.83 14.11
CA SER A 66 -20.98 12.23 13.97
C SER A 66 -21.61 12.44 12.58
N PRO A 67 -22.45 13.48 12.39
CA PRO A 67 -23.02 13.78 11.08
C PRO A 67 -21.97 13.93 9.96
N ILE A 68 -20.78 14.44 10.30
CA ILE A 68 -19.64 14.58 9.36
C ILE A 68 -19.07 13.20 9.02
N ALA A 69 -18.86 12.35 10.02
CA ALA A 69 -18.34 11.01 9.79
C ALA A 69 -19.31 10.13 8.98
N GLU A 70 -20.62 10.27 9.17
CA GLU A 70 -21.61 9.61 8.32
C GLU A 70 -21.55 10.08 6.86
N ARG A 71 -21.43 11.40 6.64
CA ARG A 71 -21.27 11.96 5.28
C ARG A 71 -20.00 11.44 4.62
N PHE A 72 -18.90 11.40 5.36
CA PHE A 72 -17.64 10.82 4.88
C PHE A 72 -17.79 9.34 4.53
N LEU A 73 -18.39 8.53 5.41
CA LEU A 73 -18.62 7.10 5.15
C LEU A 73 -19.51 6.88 3.93
N LYS A 74 -20.57 7.68 3.75
CA LYS A 74 -21.42 7.65 2.55
C LYS A 74 -20.61 7.95 1.29
N GLN A 75 -19.72 8.94 1.33
CA GLN A 75 -18.87 9.28 0.20
C GLN A 75 -17.86 8.16 -0.11
N ILE A 76 -17.21 7.59 0.90
CA ILE A 76 -16.28 6.48 0.73
C ILE A 76 -16.97 5.27 0.10
N LYS A 77 -18.17 4.90 0.59
CA LYS A 77 -18.96 3.82 -0.01
C LYS A 77 -19.36 4.10 -1.45
N LYS A 78 -19.65 5.35 -1.81
CA LYS A 78 -19.95 5.73 -3.20
C LYS A 78 -18.72 5.66 -4.12
N SER A 79 -17.54 6.01 -3.60
CA SER A 79 -16.31 6.04 -4.38
C SER A 79 -15.65 4.66 -4.55
N PHE A 80 -15.80 3.76 -3.57
CA PHE A 80 -15.04 2.51 -3.49
C PHE A 80 -15.90 1.25 -3.22
N GLY A 81 -17.21 1.40 -3.06
CA GLY A 81 -18.15 0.29 -2.78
C GLY A 81 -19.14 0.04 -3.90
#